data_AF-A0AAU9F5D2-F1
#
_entry.id   AF-A0AAU9F5D2-F1
#
_cell.length_a   1.000
_cell.length_b   1.000
_cell.length_c   1.000
_cell.angle_alpha   90.00
_cell.angle_beta   90.00
_cell.angle_gamma   90.00
#
_symmetry.space_group_name_H-M   'P 1'
#
loop_
_entity.id
_entity.type
_entity.pdbx_description
1 polymer ?
#
loop_
_entity_poly.entity_id
_entity_poly.type
_entity_poly.pdbx_seq_one_letter_code
_entity_poly.pdbx_strand_id
1 'polypeptide(L)'
;MKRVPSRRRYLYVLAGLCLLAAACAPVYLNPGANPARIEVEFSAKANPALLQYPSEVVYWDWGFNLVVPQGPFPQLQPTEPQQLKVITGVNPLVRKVTFLAPAGKHTYLFNVSGYVMRTKGMGTVPVDLMNYEQKLTLDLAPGQVHSIKWSLPPAR
;
A
#
# COMPACT_ATOMS: atom_id res chain seq x y z
N MET A 1 5.67 -50.09 -25.30
CA MET A 1 5.78 -48.87 -26.14
C MET A 1 5.31 -47.66 -25.33
N LYS A 2 6.23 -46.79 -24.88
CA LYS A 2 5.90 -45.56 -24.13
C LYS A 2 5.66 -44.43 -25.15
N ARG A 3 4.43 -43.89 -25.23
CA ARG A 3 4.10 -42.77 -26.13
C ARG A 3 4.86 -41.53 -25.65
N VAL A 4 5.74 -41.00 -26.49
CA VAL A 4 6.44 -39.73 -26.26
C VAL A 4 5.39 -38.60 -26.35
N PRO A 5 5.18 -37.80 -25.29
CA PRO A 5 4.21 -36.71 -25.33
C PRO A 5 4.68 -35.61 -26.30
N SER A 6 3.79 -35.23 -27.21
CA SER A 6 4.00 -34.19 -28.23
C SER A 6 4.38 -32.84 -27.60
N ARG A 7 5.47 -32.23 -28.11
CA ARG A 7 5.97 -30.87 -27.76
C ARG A 7 4.86 -29.80 -27.72
N ARG A 8 3.77 -29.97 -28.47
CA ARG A 8 2.64 -29.02 -28.49
C ARG A 8 1.86 -28.98 -27.17
N ARG A 9 1.80 -30.08 -26.41
CA ARG A 9 1.06 -30.12 -25.13
C ARG A 9 1.74 -29.32 -24.02
N TYR A 10 3.07 -29.25 -24.04
CA TYR A 10 3.84 -28.47 -23.07
C TYR A 10 3.64 -26.96 -23.23
N LEU A 11 3.46 -26.47 -24.47
CA LEU A 11 3.23 -25.05 -24.75
C LEU A 11 1.89 -24.55 -24.18
N TYR A 12 0.83 -25.36 -24.26
CA TYR A 12 -0.49 -24.98 -23.70
C TYR A 12 -0.50 -25.01 -22.17
N VAL A 13 0.22 -25.95 -21.54
CA VAL A 13 0.35 -26.01 -20.07
C VAL A 13 1.17 -24.84 -19.54
N LEU A 14 2.24 -24.45 -20.25
CA LEU A 14 3.05 -23.28 -19.89
C LEU A 14 2.24 -21.96 -20.03
N ALA A 15 1.47 -21.82 -21.10
CA ALA A 15 0.60 -20.67 -21.32
C ALA A 15 -0.51 -20.55 -20.26
N GLY A 16 -1.08 -21.69 -19.83
CA GLY A 16 -2.06 -21.72 -18.73
C GLY A 16 -1.46 -21.33 -17.37
N LEU A 17 -0.21 -21.70 -17.09
CA LEU A 17 0.47 -21.36 -15.83
C LEU A 17 0.82 -19.86 -15.75
N CYS A 18 1.21 -19.23 -16.86
CA CYS A 18 1.54 -17.80 -16.90
C CYS A 18 0.31 -16.89 -16.66
N LEU A 19 -0.89 -17.32 -17.08
CA LEU A 19 -2.13 -16.54 -16.88
C LEU A 19 -2.59 -16.55 -15.42
N LEU A 20 -2.30 -17.60 -14.65
CA LEU A 20 -2.66 -17.71 -13.23
C LEU A 20 -1.72 -16.89 -12.32
N ALA A 21 -0.48 -16.63 -12.73
CA ALA A 21 0.47 -15.83 -11.96
C ALA A 21 0.16 -14.32 -11.97
N ALA A 22 -0.64 -13.82 -12.93
CA ALA A 22 -0.97 -12.40 -13.06
C ALA A 22 -2.11 -11.92 -12.12
N ALA A 23 -2.80 -12.83 -11.42
CA ALA A 23 -3.97 -12.49 -10.60
C ALA A 23 -3.65 -11.93 -9.20
N CYS A 24 -2.38 -11.92 -8.79
CA CYS A 24 -1.97 -11.45 -7.45
C CYS A 24 -1.45 -10.00 -7.42
N ALA A 25 -1.57 -9.25 -8.51
CA ALA A 25 -1.11 -7.86 -8.54
C ALA A 25 -2.10 -6.93 -7.81
N PRO A 26 -1.61 -5.96 -7.01
CA PRO A 26 -2.47 -4.93 -6.42
C PRO A 26 -3.21 -4.16 -7.53
N VAL A 27 -4.53 -4.04 -7.38
CA VAL A 27 -5.38 -3.29 -8.31
C VAL A 27 -5.30 -1.80 -7.95
N TYR A 28 -4.63 -1.02 -8.80
CA TYR A 28 -4.52 0.42 -8.65
C TYR A 28 -5.58 1.17 -9.43
N LEU A 29 -5.86 2.41 -9.00
CA LEU A 29 -6.66 3.37 -9.74
C LEU A 29 -5.99 3.69 -11.08
N ASN A 30 -6.77 3.67 -12.17
CA ASN A 30 -6.36 4.29 -13.43
C ASN A 30 -6.47 5.83 -13.30
N PRO A 31 -5.37 6.59 -13.39
CA PRO A 31 -5.39 8.03 -13.17
C PRO A 31 -5.85 8.84 -14.40
N GLY A 32 -6.14 8.19 -15.53
CA GLY A 32 -6.55 8.84 -16.78
C GLY A 32 -5.38 9.33 -17.65
N ALA A 33 -5.70 10.08 -18.70
CA ALA A 33 -4.70 10.64 -19.61
C ALA A 33 -3.98 11.84 -18.97
N ASN A 34 -2.65 11.88 -19.09
CA ASN A 34 -1.77 12.92 -18.50
C ASN A 34 -1.97 13.12 -16.98
N PRO A 35 -1.68 12.10 -16.16
CA PRO A 35 -1.93 12.14 -14.72
C PRO A 35 -1.09 13.21 -14.02
N ALA A 36 -1.66 13.80 -12.97
CA ALA A 36 -0.89 14.55 -11.99
C ALA A 36 -0.07 13.58 -11.12
N ARG A 37 0.85 14.14 -10.33
CA ARG A 37 1.72 13.39 -9.41
C ARG A 37 1.63 13.98 -8.02
N ILE A 38 1.53 13.11 -7.02
CA ILE A 38 1.65 13.50 -5.62
C ILE A 38 2.88 12.83 -5.02
N GLU A 39 3.86 13.62 -4.65
CA GLU A 39 5.06 13.16 -3.96
C GLU A 39 4.80 13.17 -2.46
N VAL A 40 4.98 12.03 -1.80
CA VAL A 40 4.74 11.86 -0.39
C VAL A 40 6.04 11.47 0.29
N GLU A 41 6.49 12.28 1.24
CA GLU A 41 7.57 11.98 2.16
C GLU A 41 7.01 11.90 3.59
N PHE A 42 7.20 10.78 4.28
CA PHE A 42 6.78 10.69 5.68
C PHE A 42 7.69 9.85 6.56
N SER A 43 7.62 10.11 7.86
CA SER A 43 8.19 9.28 8.92
C SER A 43 7.11 8.97 9.96
N ALA A 44 6.97 7.71 10.32
CA ALA A 44 6.07 7.21 11.39
C ALA A 44 6.87 6.36 12.38
N LYS A 45 6.60 6.51 13.68
CA LYS A 45 7.29 5.74 14.73
C LYS A 45 6.25 5.18 15.70
N ALA A 46 6.31 3.88 15.94
CA ALA A 46 5.42 3.25 16.91
C ALA A 46 5.77 3.72 18.32
N ASN A 47 4.76 3.91 19.17
CA ASN A 47 4.98 4.30 20.56
C ASN A 47 5.54 3.10 21.36
N PRO A 48 6.79 3.15 21.85
CA PRO A 48 7.39 2.03 22.58
C PRO A 48 6.65 1.71 23.88
N ALA A 49 5.92 2.67 24.47
CA ALA A 49 5.13 2.44 25.68
C ALA A 49 3.92 1.52 25.45
N LEU A 50 3.51 1.31 24.19
CA LEU A 50 2.42 0.41 23.83
C LEU A 50 2.91 -1.03 23.55
N LEU A 51 4.23 -1.26 23.57
CA LEU A 51 4.81 -2.58 23.43
C LEU A 51 4.73 -3.35 24.76
N GLN A 52 4.34 -4.62 24.69
CA GLN A 52 4.37 -5.55 25.82
C GLN A 52 5.77 -6.13 26.03
N TYR A 53 6.51 -6.34 24.94
CA TYR A 53 7.88 -6.83 24.98
C TYR A 53 8.78 -5.98 24.06
N PRO A 54 10.03 -5.70 24.45
CA PRO A 54 10.96 -4.98 23.58
C PRO A 54 11.25 -5.68 22.25
N SER A 55 11.02 -6.99 22.19
CA SER A 55 11.23 -7.84 21.00
C SER A 55 10.00 -7.94 20.09
N GLU A 56 8.90 -7.25 20.39
CA GLU A 56 7.72 -7.29 19.51
C GLU A 56 8.06 -6.70 18.13
N VAL A 57 7.68 -7.44 17.09
CA VAL A 57 7.85 -6.99 15.70
C VAL A 57 6.74 -6.03 15.34
N VAL A 58 7.10 -4.79 15.04
CA VAL A 58 6.17 -3.80 14.50
C VAL A 58 5.95 -4.06 13.01
N TYR A 59 4.69 -4.22 12.65
CA TYR A 59 4.19 -4.31 11.29
C TYR A 59 3.64 -2.95 10.88
N TRP A 60 3.85 -2.58 9.62
CA TRP A 60 3.29 -1.36 9.06
C TRP A 60 2.50 -1.62 7.79
N ASP A 61 1.37 -0.95 7.72
CA ASP A 61 0.55 -0.79 6.53
C ASP A 61 0.40 0.70 6.25
N TRP A 62 0.44 1.10 4.98
CA TRP A 62 0.13 2.47 4.60
C TRP A 62 -0.47 2.53 3.20
N GLY A 63 -1.03 3.68 2.85
CA GLY A 63 -1.68 3.86 1.57
C GLY A 63 -1.99 5.31 1.26
N PHE A 64 -2.27 5.53 -0.01
CA PHE A 64 -2.86 6.77 -0.48
C PHE A 64 -3.96 6.41 -1.47
N ASN A 65 -5.20 6.81 -1.17
CA ASN A 65 -6.38 6.36 -1.88
C ASN A 65 -7.20 7.56 -2.34
N LEU A 66 -7.93 7.41 -3.44
CA LEU A 66 -8.94 8.37 -3.84
C LEU A 66 -10.23 8.13 -3.02
N VAL A 67 -10.84 9.21 -2.53
CA VAL A 67 -12.14 9.17 -1.85
C VAL A 67 -13.24 9.34 -2.89
N VAL A 68 -14.11 8.33 -3.03
CA VAL A 68 -15.22 8.32 -3.99
C VAL A 68 -16.54 8.37 -3.22
N PRO A 69 -17.51 9.24 -3.57
CA PRO A 69 -18.68 9.55 -2.72
C PRO A 69 -19.55 8.39 -2.22
N GLN A 70 -19.57 7.24 -2.91
CA GLN A 70 -20.21 5.99 -2.45
C GLN A 70 -19.49 4.76 -3.03
N GLY A 71 -18.16 4.77 -3.06
CA GLY A 71 -17.37 3.76 -3.77
C GLY A 71 -16.31 3.08 -2.91
N PRO A 72 -15.56 2.14 -3.51
CA PRO A 72 -14.32 1.68 -2.93
C PRO A 72 -13.36 2.86 -2.72
N PHE A 73 -12.33 2.67 -1.89
CA PHE A 73 -11.18 3.56 -1.79
C PHE A 73 -10.07 3.03 -2.71
N PRO A 74 -10.10 3.25 -4.04
CA PRO A 74 -9.08 2.72 -4.91
C PRO A 74 -7.73 3.34 -4.56
N GLN A 75 -6.72 2.49 -4.46
CA GLN A 75 -5.37 2.91 -4.11
C GLN A 75 -4.70 3.58 -5.31
N LEU A 76 -4.02 4.70 -5.08
CA LEU A 76 -3.23 5.36 -6.10
C LEU A 76 -2.03 4.48 -6.49
N GLN A 77 -1.68 4.49 -7.77
CA GLN A 77 -0.54 3.75 -8.28
C GLN A 77 0.77 4.48 -7.92
N PRO A 78 1.73 3.85 -7.23
CA PRO A 78 3.06 4.43 -7.09
C PRO A 78 3.81 4.37 -8.42
N THR A 79 4.66 5.37 -8.70
CA THR A 79 5.46 5.41 -9.94
C THR A 79 6.54 4.34 -9.98
N GLU A 80 6.90 3.80 -8.83
CA GLU A 80 7.83 2.69 -8.66
C GLU A 80 7.16 1.60 -7.81
N PRO A 81 7.52 0.31 -7.96
CA PRO A 81 7.01 -0.74 -7.08
C PRO A 81 7.31 -0.44 -5.61
N GLN A 82 6.30 -0.51 -4.76
CA GLN A 82 6.41 -0.24 -3.33
C GLN A 82 5.72 -1.33 -2.51
N GLN A 83 6.32 -1.69 -1.38
CA GLN A 83 5.64 -2.46 -0.35
C GLN A 83 4.80 -1.51 0.51
N LEU A 84 3.49 -1.68 0.43
CA LEU A 84 2.50 -0.84 1.13
C LEU A 84 1.85 -1.56 2.32
N LYS A 85 2.00 -2.88 2.42
CA LYS A 85 1.33 -3.74 3.40
C LYS A 85 2.32 -4.70 4.05
N VAL A 86 2.09 -4.99 5.33
CA VAL A 86 2.84 -5.98 6.13
C VAL A 86 4.35 -5.72 6.06
N ILE A 87 4.75 -4.46 6.24
CA ILE A 87 6.15 -4.04 6.25
C ILE A 87 6.70 -4.31 7.65
N THR A 88 7.81 -5.03 7.76
CA THR A 88 8.42 -5.38 9.05
C THR A 88 9.91 -5.04 9.06
N GLY A 89 10.56 -5.24 10.21
CA GLY A 89 12.00 -5.01 10.36
C GLY A 89 12.42 -3.53 10.37
N VAL A 90 11.47 -2.60 10.34
CA VAL A 90 11.71 -1.16 10.34
C VAL A 90 10.83 -0.44 11.35
N ASN A 91 11.44 0.39 12.20
CA ASN A 91 10.76 1.33 13.09
C ASN A 91 11.81 2.40 13.51
N PRO A 92 11.73 3.65 13.02
CA PRO A 92 10.60 4.26 12.31
C PRO A 92 10.41 3.74 10.88
N LEU A 93 9.17 3.81 10.40
CA LEU A 93 8.82 3.70 8.98
C LEU A 93 9.11 5.04 8.29
N VAL A 94 10.07 5.05 7.35
CA VAL A 94 10.37 6.23 6.52
C VAL A 94 10.11 5.90 5.06
N ARG A 95 9.37 6.76 4.35
CA ARG A 95 9.02 6.56 2.94
C ARG A 95 9.10 7.88 2.18
N LYS A 96 9.51 7.77 0.91
CA LYS A 96 9.45 8.82 -0.10
C LYS A 96 8.96 8.18 -1.39
N VAL A 97 7.73 8.47 -1.78
CA VAL A 97 7.05 7.79 -2.90
C VAL A 97 6.25 8.80 -3.70
N THR A 98 6.31 8.68 -5.02
CA THR A 98 5.46 9.46 -5.93
C THR A 98 4.29 8.59 -6.39
N PHE A 99 3.08 9.14 -6.30
CA PHE A 99 1.85 8.49 -6.75
C PHE A 99 1.29 9.18 -7.99
N LEU A 100 0.71 8.39 -8.90
CA LEU A 100 -0.10 8.91 -10.00
C LEU A 100 -1.49 9.24 -9.48
N ALA A 101 -1.95 10.46 -9.78
CA ALA A 101 -3.24 10.98 -9.34
C ALA A 101 -4.05 11.52 -10.54
N PRO A 102 -5.38 11.33 -10.54
CA PRO A 102 -6.23 11.98 -11.54
C PRO A 102 -6.17 13.50 -11.41
N ALA A 103 -6.18 14.19 -12.54
CA ALA A 103 -6.26 15.65 -12.58
C ALA A 103 -7.66 16.15 -12.17
N GLY A 104 -7.73 17.42 -11.79
CA GLY A 104 -8.93 18.11 -11.29
C GLY A 104 -9.05 18.09 -9.77
N LYS A 105 -10.23 18.48 -9.28
CA LYS A 105 -10.54 18.58 -7.86
C LYS A 105 -11.00 17.25 -7.29
N HIS A 106 -10.17 16.67 -6.41
CA HIS A 106 -10.42 15.37 -5.78
C HIS A 106 -10.12 15.41 -4.29
N THR A 107 -10.70 14.46 -3.56
CA THR A 107 -10.31 14.20 -2.16
C THR A 107 -9.56 12.90 -2.07
N TYR A 108 -8.44 12.91 -1.37
CA TYR A 108 -7.57 11.76 -1.16
C TYR A 108 -7.50 11.43 0.33
N LEU A 109 -7.32 10.15 0.64
CA LEU A 109 -7.13 9.63 2.00
C LEU A 109 -5.72 9.05 2.08
N PHE A 110 -4.85 9.71 2.83
CA PHE A 110 -3.57 9.15 3.24
C PHE A 110 -3.73 8.46 4.58
N ASN A 111 -3.26 7.22 4.69
CA ASN A 111 -3.36 6.44 5.92
C ASN A 111 -2.07 5.67 6.23
N VAL A 112 -1.72 5.60 7.50
CA VAL A 112 -0.59 4.83 8.03
C VAL A 112 -1.05 4.12 9.29
N SER A 113 -0.84 2.80 9.36
CA SER A 113 -1.12 1.95 10.51
C SER A 113 0.14 1.20 10.90
N GLY A 114 0.46 1.23 12.19
CA GLY A 114 1.51 0.43 12.82
C GLY A 114 0.88 -0.47 13.86
N TYR A 115 1.15 -1.77 13.83
CA TYR A 115 0.54 -2.76 14.71
C TYR A 115 1.52 -3.86 15.09
N VAL A 116 1.20 -4.60 16.15
CA VAL A 116 1.88 -5.85 16.53
C VAL A 116 0.88 -6.99 16.49
N MET A 117 1.35 -8.19 16.19
CA MET A 117 0.52 -9.40 16.25
C MET A 117 0.63 -10.00 17.65
N ARG A 118 -0.49 -10.11 18.37
CA ARG A 118 -0.53 -10.68 19.74
C ARG A 118 -1.46 -11.87 19.81
N THR A 119 -1.02 -12.91 20.51
CA THR A 119 -1.87 -14.07 20.81
C THR A 119 -2.75 -13.77 22.01
N LYS A 120 -4.07 -13.90 21.83
CA LYS A 120 -5.08 -13.83 22.91
C LYS A 120 -5.99 -15.05 22.79
N GLY A 121 -6.02 -15.88 23.84
CA GLY A 121 -6.76 -17.14 23.80
C GLY A 121 -6.27 -18.05 22.68
N MET A 122 -7.16 -18.45 21.77
CA MET A 122 -6.85 -19.35 20.65
C MET A 122 -6.48 -18.62 19.34
N GLY A 123 -6.36 -17.28 19.33
CA GLY A 123 -6.14 -16.51 18.10
C GLY A 123 -5.00 -15.50 18.20
N THR A 124 -4.43 -15.16 17.04
CA THR A 124 -3.49 -14.04 16.89
C THR A 124 -4.22 -12.87 16.26
N VAL A 125 -4.24 -11.73 16.95
CA VAL A 125 -4.93 -10.51 16.50
C VAL A 125 -3.94 -9.35 16.36
N PRO A 126 -4.14 -8.46 15.38
CA PRO A 126 -3.38 -7.22 15.34
C PRO A 126 -3.80 -6.34 16.53
N VAL A 127 -2.83 -5.69 17.16
CA VAL A 127 -3.03 -4.66 18.16
C VAL A 127 -2.34 -3.40 17.68
N ASP A 128 -3.14 -2.36 17.47
CA ASP A 128 -2.68 -1.10 16.92
C ASP A 128 -1.75 -0.38 17.90
N LEU A 129 -0.61 0.05 17.38
CA LEU A 129 0.36 0.90 18.05
C LEU A 129 0.31 2.33 17.51
N MET A 130 -0.25 2.50 16.31
CA MET A 130 -0.38 3.77 15.62
C MET A 130 -1.43 3.66 14.52
N ASN A 131 -2.33 4.63 14.45
CA ASN A 131 -3.19 4.85 13.29
C ASN A 131 -3.19 6.34 12.98
N TYR A 132 -2.90 6.70 11.73
CA TYR A 132 -2.97 8.05 11.23
C TYR A 132 -3.77 8.04 9.94
N GLU A 133 -4.74 8.95 9.85
CA GLU A 133 -5.54 9.19 8.64
C GLU A 133 -5.64 10.69 8.39
N GLN A 134 -5.41 11.10 7.15
CA GLN A 134 -5.56 12.47 6.72
C GLN A 134 -6.29 12.50 5.38
N LYS A 135 -7.42 13.22 5.36
CA LYS A 135 -8.09 13.59 4.11
C LYS A 135 -7.51 14.88 3.56
N LEU A 136 -7.29 14.94 2.25
CA LEU A 136 -6.72 16.07 1.52
C LEU A 136 -7.58 16.34 0.30
N THR A 137 -8.11 17.55 0.18
CA THR A 137 -8.76 17.99 -1.06
C THR A 137 -7.75 18.79 -1.87
N LEU A 138 -7.40 18.30 -3.06
CA LEU A 138 -6.46 18.95 -3.96
C LEU A 138 -7.16 19.22 -5.29
N ASP A 139 -6.79 20.33 -5.93
CA ASP A 139 -7.15 20.63 -7.31
C ASP A 139 -5.87 20.61 -8.14
N LEU A 140 -5.67 19.53 -8.90
CA LEU A 140 -4.41 19.23 -9.58
C LEU A 140 -4.54 19.47 -11.08
N ALA A 141 -3.73 20.35 -11.65
CA ALA A 141 -3.62 20.50 -13.09
C ALA A 141 -2.98 19.25 -13.74
N PRO A 142 -3.27 18.96 -15.02
CA PRO A 142 -2.65 17.85 -15.74
C PRO A 142 -1.11 17.93 -15.72
N GLY A 143 -0.44 16.83 -15.36
CA GLY A 143 1.02 16.74 -15.24
C GLY A 143 1.64 17.47 -14.03
N GLN A 144 0.83 18.20 -13.24
CA GLN A 144 1.30 18.90 -12.04
C GLN A 144 1.92 17.92 -11.05
N VAL A 145 2.97 18.39 -10.35
CA VAL A 145 3.55 17.71 -9.20
C VAL A 145 3.16 18.46 -7.94
N HIS A 146 2.62 17.75 -6.96
CA HIS A 146 2.31 18.30 -5.63
C HIS A 146 3.09 17.51 -4.58
N SER A 147 3.90 18.20 -3.78
CA SER A 147 4.75 17.54 -2.79
C SER A 147 4.21 17.73 -1.37
N ILE A 148 4.18 16.65 -0.61
CA ILE A 148 3.68 16.58 0.75
C ILE A 148 4.74 15.95 1.64
N LYS A 149 5.01 16.58 2.78
CA LYS A 149 5.94 16.07 3.79
C LYS A 149 5.29 16.03 5.16
N TRP A 150 5.32 14.86 5.80
CA TRP A 150 4.76 14.65 7.14
C TRP A 150 5.76 14.05 8.11
N SER A 151 5.75 14.56 9.34
CA SER A 151 6.32 13.88 10.50
C SER A 151 5.15 13.45 11.37
N LEU A 152 4.86 12.14 11.38
CA LEU A 152 3.68 11.63 12.04
C LEU A 152 3.97 11.41 13.52
N PRO A 153 3.17 12.00 14.43
CA PRO A 153 3.39 11.83 15.85
C PRO A 153 3.14 10.36 16.25
N PRO A 154 3.82 9.85 17.29
CA PRO A 154 3.48 8.55 17.87
C PRO A 154 2.04 8.57 18.42
N ALA A 155 1.39 7.41 18.47
CA ALA A 155 0.07 7.29 19.08
C ALA A 155 0.10 7.74 20.54
N ARG A 156 -0.98 8.42 20.96
CA ARG A 156 -1.23 8.81 22.35
C ARG A 156 -1.76 7.64 23.15
#